data_AF-A0A5E4AJD1-F1
#
_entry.id   AF-A0A5E4AJD1-F1
#
_cell.length_a   1.000
_cell.length_b   1.000
_cell.length_c   1.000
_cell.angle_alpha   90.00
_cell.angle_beta   90.00
_cell.angle_gamma   90.00
#
_symmetry.space_group_name_H-M   'P 1'
#
loop_
_entity.id
_entity.type
_entity.pdbx_description
1 polymer ?
#
loop_
_entity_poly.entity_id
_entity_poly.type
_entity_poly.pdbx_seq_one_letter_code
_entity_poly.pdbx_strand_id
1 'polypeptide(L)'
;MILATIIANCIVLALEQHLPEDDKTPMSRRLEKTEPYFIGIFCFEAGIKIVALGFIFHKGSYLRNGWNVMDFIVVLSGGPYLSRIGLQIVLKSIMKAMVPLLQIGLLLFFAILMFAIIGLEFYSGKLHRACFMNNSGILEGFDPPHPCGVQGCPAGYECKDWIGPNDGITQFDNILFAVLTVFQCITMEGWTTVLYNVSRAVGRGRRRAETCRETEACREVSGVVSLGIRQG
;
A
#
# COMPACT_ATOMS: atom_id res chain seq x y z
N MET A 1 12.24 29.80 -5.42
CA MET A 1 13.17 29.58 -6.53
C MET A 1 13.18 28.12 -7.00
N ILE A 2 13.47 27.17 -6.11
CA ILE A 2 13.55 25.72 -6.39
C ILE A 2 12.23 25.12 -6.91
N LEU A 3 11.10 25.52 -6.32
CA LEU A 3 9.78 25.03 -6.76
C LEU A 3 9.44 25.51 -8.18
N ALA A 4 9.83 26.74 -8.53
CA ALA A 4 9.59 27.30 -9.86
C ALA A 4 10.47 26.63 -10.93
N THR A 5 11.74 26.30 -10.60
CA THR A 5 12.62 25.55 -11.50
C THR A 5 12.17 24.10 -11.68
N ILE A 6 11.61 23.47 -10.64
CA ILE A 6 10.98 22.15 -10.74
C ILE A 6 9.75 22.20 -11.66
N ILE A 7 8.84 23.16 -11.46
CA ILE A 7 7.64 23.30 -12.30
C ILE A 7 8.02 23.57 -13.76
N ALA A 8 8.98 24.48 -14.01
CA ALA A 8 9.47 24.74 -15.36
C ALA A 8 10.08 23.47 -15.99
N ASN A 9 10.86 22.69 -15.24
CA ASN A 9 11.41 21.44 -15.73
C ASN A 9 10.33 20.37 -16.00
N CYS A 10 9.29 20.28 -15.17
CA CYS A 10 8.15 19.39 -15.40
C CYS A 10 7.36 19.76 -16.66
N ILE A 11 7.15 21.05 -16.93
CA ILE A 11 6.49 21.53 -18.15
C ILE A 11 7.36 21.23 -19.38
N VAL A 12 8.67 21.45 -19.27
CA VAL A 12 9.64 21.17 -20.32
C VAL A 12 9.63 19.68 -20.69
N LEU A 13 9.69 18.78 -19.70
CA LEU A 13 9.61 17.33 -19.94
C LEU A 13 8.25 16.89 -20.49
N ALA A 14 7.15 17.52 -20.08
CA ALA A 14 5.82 17.23 -20.62
C ALA A 14 5.65 17.67 -22.09
N LEU A 15 6.49 18.62 -22.55
CA LEU A 15 6.52 19.10 -23.94
C LEU A 15 7.47 18.29 -24.83
N GLU A 16 8.24 17.34 -24.29
CA GLU A 16 9.04 16.42 -25.09
C GLU A 16 8.15 15.34 -25.73
N GLN A 17 8.02 15.39 -27.05
CA GLN A 17 7.41 14.32 -27.82
C GLN A 17 8.51 13.31 -28.22
N HIS A 18 8.40 12.07 -27.75
CA HIS A 18 9.21 10.97 -28.27
C HIS A 18 8.70 10.57 -29.65
N LEU A 19 9.26 11.18 -30.70
CA LEU A 19 9.08 10.68 -32.06
C LEU A 19 9.98 9.45 -32.24
N PRO A 20 9.46 8.34 -32.80
CA PRO A 20 10.30 7.26 -33.32
C PRO A 20 11.04 7.76 -34.57
N GLU A 21 12.31 7.36 -34.70
CA GLU A 21 13.31 7.85 -35.65
C GLU A 21 13.95 9.19 -35.25
N ASP A 22 15.26 9.30 -35.48
CA ASP A 22 16.21 10.35 -35.05
C ASP A 22 15.90 11.78 -35.58
N ASP A 23 14.65 12.05 -35.96
CA ASP A 23 14.11 13.35 -36.33
C ASP A 23 13.82 14.19 -35.09
N LYS A 24 14.87 14.76 -34.51
CA LYS A 24 14.76 15.75 -33.44
C LYS A 24 14.09 17.01 -33.98
N THR A 25 12.86 17.30 -33.52
CA THR A 25 12.17 18.56 -33.82
C THR A 25 13.01 19.77 -33.36
N PRO A 26 12.88 20.96 -33.99
CA PRO A 26 13.62 22.15 -33.59
C PRO A 26 13.37 22.56 -32.12
N MET A 27 12.24 22.12 -31.55
CA MET A 27 11.89 22.31 -30.14
C MET A 27 12.67 21.36 -29.21
N SER A 28 12.83 20.08 -29.57
CA SER A 28 13.65 19.11 -28.82
C SER A 28 15.12 19.54 -28.73
N ARG A 29 15.68 20.09 -29.82
CA ARG A 29 17.07 20.61 -29.84
C ARG A 29 17.30 21.84 -28.95
N ARG A 30 16.25 22.64 -28.71
CA ARG A 30 16.29 23.80 -27.80
C ARG A 30 16.19 23.35 -26.35
N LEU A 31 15.50 22.24 -26.10
CA LEU A 31 15.40 21.61 -24.79
C LEU A 31 16.73 21.04 -24.30
N GLU A 32 17.43 20.25 -25.13
CA GLU A 32 18.77 19.71 -24.82
C GLU A 32 19.79 20.83 -24.48
N LYS A 33 19.66 22.02 -25.08
CA LYS A 33 20.52 23.17 -24.77
C LYS A 33 20.18 23.86 -23.45
N THR A 34 18.94 23.71 -22.96
CA THR A 34 18.47 24.37 -21.73
C THR A 34 18.73 23.49 -20.49
N GLU A 35 18.84 22.17 -20.66
CA GLU A 35 19.24 21.21 -19.63
C GLU A 35 20.50 21.57 -18.82
N PRO A 36 21.64 21.94 -19.44
CA PRO A 36 22.85 22.31 -18.68
C PRO A 36 22.68 23.58 -17.85
N TYR A 37 21.81 24.50 -18.25
CA TYR A 37 21.52 25.71 -17.47
C TYR A 37 20.82 25.39 -16.15
N PHE A 38 19.91 24.41 -16.14
CA PHE A 38 19.24 23.98 -14.92
C PHE A 38 20.21 23.30 -13.94
N ILE A 39 21.17 22.52 -14.44
CA ILE A 39 22.23 21.91 -13.62
C ILE A 39 23.12 22.99 -12.98
N GLY A 40 23.48 24.03 -13.73
CA GLY A 40 24.25 25.17 -13.22
C GLY A 40 23.55 25.87 -12.04
N ILE A 41 22.22 26.05 -12.12
CA ILE A 41 21.42 26.66 -11.04
C ILE A 41 21.41 25.78 -9.78
N PHE A 42 21.26 24.46 -9.91
CA PHE A 42 21.32 23.54 -8.75
C PHE A 42 22.72 23.44 -8.14
N CYS A 43 23.77 23.47 -8.96
CA CYS A 43 25.15 23.52 -8.49
C CYS A 43 25.41 24.81 -7.67
N PHE A 44 24.90 25.93 -8.14
CA PHE A 44 25.00 27.21 -7.45
C PHE A 44 24.19 27.25 -6.15
N GLU A 45 22.98 26.69 -6.15
CA GLU A 45 22.15 26.54 -4.95
C GLU A 45 22.84 25.68 -3.87
N ALA A 46 23.38 24.52 -4.27
CA ALA A 46 24.14 23.65 -3.38
C ALA A 46 25.40 24.36 -2.85
N GLY A 47 26.13 25.06 -3.73
CA GLY A 47 27.30 25.86 -3.36
C GLY A 47 26.99 26.96 -2.33
N ILE A 48 25.92 27.74 -2.54
CA ILE A 48 25.50 28.78 -1.59
C ILE A 48 25.16 28.16 -0.22
N LYS A 49 24.43 27.05 -0.19
CA LYS A 49 24.07 26.38 1.07
C LYS A 49 25.26 25.79 1.79
N ILE A 50 26.24 25.26 1.06
CA ILE A 50 27.48 24.71 1.61
C ILE A 50 28.30 25.82 2.28
N VAL A 51 28.42 26.98 1.62
CA VAL A 51 29.15 28.14 2.17
C VAL A 51 28.41 28.74 3.37
N ALA A 52 27.07 28.83 3.32
CA ALA A 52 26.27 29.42 4.38
C ALA A 52 26.13 28.56 5.64
N LEU A 53 26.05 27.22 5.50
CA LEU A 53 25.82 26.29 6.62
C LEU A 53 27.11 25.64 7.15
N GLY A 54 28.23 25.81 6.44
CA GLY A 54 29.51 25.18 6.75
C GLY A 54 29.56 23.69 6.40
N PHE A 55 30.72 23.22 5.91
CA PHE A 55 30.87 21.90 5.30
C PHE A 55 30.62 20.75 6.31
N ILE A 56 31.31 20.73 7.47
CA ILE A 56 31.35 19.54 8.35
C ILE A 56 31.22 19.82 9.87
N PHE A 57 31.67 20.96 10.41
CA PHE A 57 32.00 21.06 11.86
C PHE A 57 31.05 21.86 12.79
N HIS A 58 29.80 22.14 12.40
CA HIS A 58 28.82 22.76 13.29
C HIS A 58 27.49 21.98 13.38
N LYS A 59 26.76 22.13 14.51
CA LYS A 59 25.49 21.43 14.79
C LYS A 59 24.35 21.71 13.77
N GLY A 60 24.53 22.66 12.84
CA GLY A 60 23.66 22.96 11.71
C GLY A 60 24.28 22.72 10.32
N SER A 61 25.39 21.96 10.24
CA SER A 61 26.14 21.75 9.01
C SER A 61 25.35 21.03 7.91
N TYR A 62 25.71 21.37 6.68
CA TYR A 62 25.01 20.99 5.45
C TYR A 62 24.77 19.47 5.32
N LEU A 63 25.76 18.64 5.67
CA LEU A 63 25.73 17.18 5.53
C LEU A 63 24.88 16.44 6.56
N ARG A 64 24.45 17.11 7.65
CA ARG A 64 23.61 16.46 8.68
C ARG A 64 22.13 16.47 8.29
N ASN A 65 21.74 17.33 7.34
CA ASN A 65 20.42 17.33 6.75
C ASN A 65 20.39 16.35 5.57
N GLY A 66 19.71 15.20 5.71
CA GLY A 66 19.62 14.17 4.66
C GLY A 66 19.11 14.72 3.32
N TRP A 67 18.33 15.79 3.35
CA TRP A 67 17.82 16.49 2.16
C TRP A 67 18.91 17.22 1.37
N ASN A 68 19.90 17.80 2.06
CA ASN A 68 21.03 18.48 1.44
C ASN A 68 22.08 17.46 0.94
N VAL A 69 22.22 16.32 1.62
CA VAL A 69 23.06 15.20 1.16
C VAL A 69 22.54 14.63 -0.16
N MET A 70 21.22 14.46 -0.30
CA MET A 70 20.61 14.02 -1.56
C MET A 70 20.84 15.02 -2.71
N ASP A 71 20.80 16.32 -2.42
CA ASP A 71 21.09 17.38 -3.40
C ASP A 71 22.54 17.31 -3.90
N PHE A 72 23.48 17.11 -2.98
CA PHE A 72 24.91 16.95 -3.26
C PHE A 72 25.24 15.70 -4.08
N ILE A 73 24.64 14.55 -3.75
CA ILE A 73 24.84 13.29 -4.48
C ILE A 73 24.39 13.43 -5.93
N VAL A 74 23.26 14.09 -6.19
CA VAL A 74 22.75 14.27 -7.56
C VAL A 74 23.65 15.22 -8.38
N VAL A 75 24.24 16.24 -7.75
CA VAL A 75 25.20 17.14 -8.42
C VAL A 75 26.49 16.37 -8.77
N LEU A 76 26.99 15.51 -7.87
CA LEU A 76 28.17 14.69 -8.11
C LEU A 76 27.96 13.61 -9.18
N SER A 77 26.79 12.95 -9.20
CA SER A 77 26.48 11.89 -10.18
C SER A 77 26.19 12.44 -11.58
N GLY A 78 25.75 13.70 -11.69
CA GLY A 78 25.43 14.35 -12.97
C GLY A 78 26.63 14.89 -13.76
N GLY A 79 27.81 15.00 -13.13
CA GLY A 79 29.00 15.59 -13.74
C GLY A 79 29.61 14.81 -14.93
N PRO A 80 29.77 13.48 -14.88
CA PRO A 80 30.43 12.73 -15.96
C PRO A 80 29.49 11.96 -16.92
N TYR A 81 28.22 11.73 -16.57
CA TYR A 81 27.32 10.82 -17.34
C TYR A 81 26.30 11.59 -18.18
N LEU A 82 26.80 12.15 -19.28
CA LEU A 82 26.12 13.11 -20.16
C LEU A 82 25.04 12.52 -21.09
N SER A 83 24.13 11.65 -20.63
CA SER A 83 23.12 11.10 -21.56
C SER A 83 21.72 10.79 -21.04
N ARG A 84 21.39 10.97 -19.74
CA ARG A 84 20.02 10.73 -19.24
C ARG A 84 19.51 11.81 -18.29
N ILE A 85 19.63 13.08 -18.68
CA ILE A 85 19.39 14.24 -17.81
C ILE A 85 17.90 14.41 -17.45
N GLY A 86 16.97 14.23 -18.40
CA GLY A 86 15.53 14.30 -18.12
C GLY A 86 15.05 13.29 -17.05
N LEU A 87 15.47 12.03 -17.14
CA LEU A 87 15.06 10.97 -16.19
C LEU A 87 15.62 11.22 -14.78
N GLN A 88 16.85 11.74 -14.66
CA GLN A 88 17.48 11.98 -13.36
C GLN A 88 16.74 13.07 -12.55
N ILE A 89 16.23 14.11 -13.22
CA ILE A 89 15.48 15.17 -12.54
C ILE A 89 14.13 14.63 -12.07
N VAL A 90 13.47 13.79 -12.87
CA VAL A 90 12.25 13.08 -12.48
C VAL A 90 12.51 12.16 -11.27
N LEU A 91 13.59 11.36 -11.30
CA LEU A 91 13.96 10.46 -10.20
C LEU A 91 14.27 11.23 -8.91
N LYS A 92 15.00 12.35 -8.97
CA LYS A 92 15.25 13.23 -7.82
C LYS A 92 13.95 13.80 -7.25
N SER A 93 13.01 14.15 -8.12
CA SER A 93 11.69 14.68 -7.72
C SER A 93 10.85 13.61 -7.00
N ILE A 94 10.85 12.39 -7.53
CA ILE A 94 10.17 11.23 -6.95
C ILE A 94 10.79 10.84 -5.62
N MET A 95 12.11 10.72 -5.54
CA MET A 95 12.80 10.40 -4.28
C MET A 95 12.55 11.47 -3.22
N LYS A 96 12.44 12.75 -3.62
CA LYS A 96 12.13 13.85 -2.69
C LYS A 96 10.71 13.75 -2.13
N ALA A 97 9.75 13.34 -2.96
CA ALA A 97 8.38 13.10 -2.54
C ALA A 97 8.24 11.80 -1.72
N MET A 98 9.09 10.80 -1.98
CA MET A 98 8.97 9.48 -1.36
C MET A 98 9.27 9.48 0.14
N VAL A 99 10.20 10.30 0.64
CA VAL A 99 10.58 10.30 2.06
C VAL A 99 9.43 10.69 3.01
N PRO A 100 8.67 11.79 2.81
CA PRO A 100 7.50 12.08 3.64
C PRO A 100 6.37 11.06 3.44
N LEU A 101 6.24 10.51 2.22
CA LEU A 101 5.28 9.43 1.95
C LEU A 101 5.66 8.12 2.65
N LEU A 102 6.95 7.83 2.84
CA LEU A 102 7.44 6.64 3.52
C LEU A 102 7.12 6.68 5.01
N GLN A 103 7.13 7.85 5.65
CA GLN A 103 6.73 7.98 7.05
C GLN A 103 5.23 7.67 7.24
N ILE A 104 4.39 8.18 6.33
CA ILE A 104 2.95 7.87 6.31
C ILE A 104 2.75 6.38 5.96
N GLY A 105 3.50 5.86 4.99
CA GLY A 105 3.48 4.46 4.60
C GLY A 105 3.90 3.51 5.72
N LEU A 106 4.90 3.88 6.52
CA LEU A 106 5.32 3.12 7.69
C LEU A 106 4.23 3.10 8.76
N LEU A 107 3.59 4.24 9.03
CA LEU A 107 2.45 4.31 9.94
C LEU A 107 1.28 3.44 9.46
N LEU A 108 0.95 3.51 8.16
CA LEU A 108 -0.08 2.67 7.55
C LEU A 108 0.27 1.19 7.60
N PHE A 109 1.54 0.83 7.37
CA PHE A 109 2.01 -0.55 7.47
C PHE A 109 1.82 -1.11 8.89
N PHE A 110 2.17 -0.34 9.93
CA PHE A 110 1.90 -0.75 11.32
C PHE A 110 0.40 -0.92 11.60
N ALA A 111 -0.44 -0.01 11.08
CA ALA A 111 -1.90 -0.13 11.22
C ALA A 111 -2.44 -1.38 10.50
N ILE A 112 -1.95 -1.67 9.28
CA ILE A 112 -2.30 -2.87 8.52
C ILE A 112 -1.92 -4.13 9.29
N LEU A 113 -0.71 -4.18 9.87
CA LEU A 113 -0.28 -5.31 10.68
C LEU A 113 -1.20 -5.54 11.88
N MET A 114 -1.61 -4.47 12.57
CA MET A 114 -2.55 -4.58 13.69
C MET A 114 -3.89 -5.19 13.24
N PHE A 115 -4.49 -4.68 12.17
CA PHE A 115 -5.75 -5.23 11.64
C PHE A 115 -5.61 -6.65 11.09
N ALA A 116 -4.46 -7.00 10.51
CA ALA A 116 -4.18 -8.35 10.01
C ALA A 116 -4.08 -9.37 11.15
N ILE A 117 -3.40 -9.03 12.26
CA ILE A 117 -3.33 -9.89 13.46
C ILE A 117 -4.73 -10.09 14.04
N ILE A 118 -5.52 -9.01 14.18
CA ILE A 118 -6.91 -9.10 14.64
C ILE A 118 -7.71 -10.02 13.70
N GLY A 119 -7.59 -9.84 12.38
CA GLY A 119 -8.27 -10.66 11.39
C GLY A 119 -7.89 -12.14 11.47
N LEU A 120 -6.62 -12.46 11.68
CA LEU A 120 -6.12 -13.83 11.80
C LEU A 120 -6.69 -14.54 13.03
N GLU A 121 -6.72 -13.87 14.17
CA GLU A 121 -7.30 -14.43 15.41
C GLU A 121 -8.80 -14.75 15.26
N PHE A 122 -9.56 -13.89 14.59
CA PHE A 122 -11.01 -14.07 14.46
C PHE A 122 -11.44 -14.95 13.27
N TYR A 123 -10.70 -14.94 12.17
CA TYR A 123 -11.12 -15.52 10.89
C TYR A 123 -10.27 -16.70 10.41
N SER A 124 -9.32 -17.19 11.22
CA SER A 124 -8.55 -18.40 10.92
C SER A 124 -9.45 -19.60 10.61
N GLY A 125 -9.17 -20.28 9.50
CA GLY A 125 -9.81 -21.49 9.02
C GLY A 125 -11.24 -21.31 8.52
N LYS A 126 -11.78 -20.08 8.50
CA LYS A 126 -13.20 -19.84 8.18
C LYS A 126 -13.48 -19.76 6.68
N LEU A 127 -12.48 -19.38 5.87
CA LEU A 127 -12.65 -19.15 4.43
C LEU A 127 -12.36 -20.37 3.55
N HIS A 128 -12.00 -21.50 4.16
CA HIS A 128 -11.61 -22.74 3.47
C HIS A 128 -12.77 -23.69 3.15
N ARG A 129 -14.02 -23.20 3.13
CA ARG A 129 -15.19 -24.02 2.81
C ARG A 129 -16.10 -23.26 1.86
N ALA A 130 -16.61 -23.92 0.82
CA ALA A 130 -17.57 -23.37 -0.13
C ALA A 130 -18.73 -24.31 -0.42
N CYS A 131 -19.81 -23.76 -0.97
CA CYS A 131 -20.98 -24.53 -1.38
C CYS A 131 -20.76 -25.18 -2.76
N PHE A 132 -20.91 -26.50 -2.83
CA PHE A 132 -20.85 -27.29 -4.07
C PHE A 132 -22.11 -28.13 -4.23
N MET A 133 -22.59 -28.27 -5.47
CA MET A 133 -23.63 -29.24 -5.82
C MET A 133 -23.00 -30.60 -6.11
N ASN A 134 -23.68 -31.67 -5.72
CA ASN A 134 -23.27 -33.04 -6.07
C ASN A 134 -24.16 -33.57 -7.20
N ASN A 135 -23.97 -33.03 -8.40
CA ASN A 135 -24.64 -33.54 -9.60
C ASN A 135 -23.76 -34.62 -10.22
N SER A 136 -24.13 -35.89 -10.02
CA SER A 136 -23.56 -37.00 -10.80
C SER A 136 -22.04 -37.18 -10.68
N GLY A 137 -21.43 -36.77 -9.56
CA GLY A 137 -19.98 -36.82 -9.33
C GLY A 137 -19.18 -35.62 -9.86
N ILE A 138 -19.84 -34.61 -10.45
CA ILE A 138 -19.21 -33.35 -10.86
C ILE A 138 -19.49 -32.30 -9.78
N LEU A 139 -18.43 -31.69 -9.25
CA LEU A 139 -18.49 -30.59 -8.27
C LEU A 139 -18.75 -29.28 -9.00
N GLU A 140 -20.03 -28.94 -9.20
CA GLU A 140 -20.43 -27.63 -9.73
C GLU A 140 -20.61 -26.65 -8.56
N GLY A 141 -19.74 -25.65 -8.48
CA GLY A 141 -19.84 -24.53 -7.54
C GLY A 141 -20.70 -23.41 -8.09
N PHE A 142 -21.02 -22.41 -7.26
CA PHE A 142 -21.49 -21.12 -7.76
C PHE A 142 -20.37 -20.44 -8.56
N ASP A 143 -20.71 -19.73 -9.65
CA ASP A 143 -19.80 -18.83 -10.36
C ASP A 143 -20.18 -17.37 -10.04
N PRO A 144 -19.44 -16.64 -9.17
CA PRO A 144 -18.22 -17.03 -8.46
C PRO A 144 -18.48 -17.82 -7.15
N PRO A 145 -17.54 -18.68 -6.71
CA PRO A 145 -17.71 -19.51 -5.53
C PRO A 145 -17.72 -18.66 -4.25
N HIS A 146 -18.66 -18.96 -3.36
CA HIS A 146 -18.84 -18.23 -2.11
C HIS A 146 -18.56 -19.15 -0.91
N PRO A 147 -17.94 -18.61 0.15
CA PRO A 147 -17.66 -19.41 1.34
C PRO A 147 -18.93 -19.75 2.11
N CYS A 148 -18.94 -20.92 2.72
CA CYS A 148 -20.01 -21.40 3.58
C CYS A 148 -19.60 -21.38 5.05
N GLY A 149 -20.57 -21.08 5.90
CA GLY A 149 -20.39 -20.94 7.33
C GLY A 149 -21.57 -21.49 8.11
N VAL A 150 -21.93 -20.79 9.18
CA VAL A 150 -23.02 -21.17 10.09
C VAL A 150 -24.39 -21.17 9.42
N GLN A 151 -24.59 -20.26 8.46
CA GLN A 151 -25.90 -20.04 7.83
C GLN A 151 -26.22 -21.12 6.77
N GLY A 152 -25.29 -22.04 6.50
CA GLY A 152 -25.47 -23.15 5.59
C GLY A 152 -25.52 -22.75 4.11
N CYS A 153 -25.57 -23.76 3.25
CA CYS A 153 -25.79 -23.61 1.81
C CYS A 153 -27.30 -23.75 1.48
N PRO A 154 -27.78 -23.20 0.36
CA PRO A 154 -29.15 -23.42 -0.11
C PRO A 154 -29.41 -24.92 -0.41
N ALA A 155 -30.69 -25.31 -0.47
CA ALA A 155 -31.09 -26.71 -0.67
C ALA A 155 -30.47 -27.30 -1.94
N GLY A 156 -29.88 -28.50 -1.83
CA GLY A 156 -29.17 -29.18 -2.92
C GLY A 156 -27.66 -28.91 -2.99
N TYR A 157 -27.13 -28.00 -2.17
CA TYR A 157 -25.69 -27.73 -2.07
C TYR A 157 -25.12 -28.23 -0.74
N GLU A 158 -23.93 -28.82 -0.79
CA GLU A 158 -23.15 -29.23 0.37
C GLU A 158 -21.96 -28.30 0.59
N CYS A 159 -21.63 -28.05 1.86
CA CYS A 159 -20.46 -27.26 2.23
C CYS A 159 -19.23 -28.18 2.26
N LYS A 160 -18.32 -28.03 1.29
CA LYS A 160 -17.08 -28.81 1.17
C LYS A 160 -15.85 -27.92 1.25
N ASP A 161 -14.69 -28.54 1.47
CA ASP A 161 -13.41 -27.85 1.57
C ASP A 161 -13.05 -27.14 0.25
N TRP A 162 -12.51 -25.95 0.37
CA TRP A 162 -12.16 -25.05 -0.73
C TRP A 162 -10.84 -24.34 -0.43
N ILE A 163 -10.04 -24.08 -1.47
CA ILE A 163 -8.75 -23.38 -1.35
C ILE A 163 -8.94 -21.95 -0.83
N GLY A 164 -10.08 -21.32 -1.11
CA GLY A 164 -10.43 -19.96 -0.70
C GLY A 164 -10.61 -19.00 -1.87
N PRO A 165 -11.12 -17.78 -1.62
CA PRO A 165 -11.40 -16.81 -2.68
C PRO A 165 -10.11 -16.28 -3.32
N ASN A 166 -10.21 -15.92 -4.61
CA ASN A 166 -9.08 -15.53 -5.46
C ASN A 166 -7.93 -16.57 -5.40
N ASP A 167 -8.24 -17.83 -5.69
CA ASP A 167 -7.31 -18.98 -5.63
C ASP A 167 -6.56 -19.12 -4.31
N GLY A 168 -7.22 -18.78 -3.20
CA GLY A 168 -6.63 -18.85 -1.86
C GLY A 168 -5.72 -17.66 -1.50
N ILE A 169 -5.67 -16.58 -2.28
CA ILE A 169 -4.91 -15.38 -1.90
C ILE A 169 -5.61 -14.61 -0.78
N THR A 170 -6.94 -14.52 -0.83
CA THR A 170 -7.75 -13.78 0.16
C THR A 170 -8.13 -14.66 1.34
N GLN A 171 -7.20 -14.82 2.27
CA GLN A 171 -7.32 -15.69 3.44
C GLN A 171 -6.75 -15.02 4.72
N PHE A 172 -7.16 -15.52 5.89
CA PHE A 172 -6.72 -15.03 7.20
C PHE A 172 -5.90 -16.07 8.00
N ASP A 173 -5.38 -17.11 7.34
CA ASP A 173 -4.68 -18.22 8.01
C ASP A 173 -3.20 -17.95 8.25
N ASN A 174 -2.60 -17.11 7.40
CA ASN A 174 -1.21 -16.70 7.51
C ASN A 174 -1.10 -15.18 7.61
N ILE A 175 -0.14 -14.70 8.39
CA ILE A 175 0.09 -13.26 8.61
C ILE A 175 0.30 -12.53 7.28
N LEU A 176 1.07 -13.10 6.34
CA LEU A 176 1.34 -12.46 5.06
C LEU A 176 0.08 -12.31 4.18
N PHE A 177 -0.73 -13.36 4.08
CA PHE A 177 -1.98 -13.30 3.31
C PHE A 177 -3.05 -12.43 3.99
N ALA A 178 -3.09 -12.42 5.32
CA ALA A 178 -3.95 -11.50 6.08
C ALA A 178 -3.57 -10.03 5.83
N VAL A 179 -2.27 -9.72 5.79
CA VAL A 179 -1.75 -8.38 5.45
C VAL A 179 -2.12 -7.98 4.01
N LEU A 180 -1.98 -8.89 3.04
CA LEU A 180 -2.37 -8.63 1.64
C LEU A 180 -3.88 -8.39 1.51
N THR A 181 -4.69 -9.17 2.22
CA THR A 181 -6.15 -9.03 2.23
C THR A 181 -6.58 -7.70 2.87
N VAL A 182 -5.97 -7.30 3.99
CA VAL A 182 -6.23 -6.00 4.63
C VAL A 182 -5.75 -4.84 3.75
N PHE A 183 -4.61 -4.97 3.09
CA PHE A 183 -4.13 -3.98 2.13
C PHE A 183 -5.12 -3.78 0.98
N GLN A 184 -5.62 -4.87 0.39
CA GLN A 184 -6.67 -4.84 -0.64
C GLN A 184 -7.94 -4.11 -0.14
N CYS A 185 -8.36 -4.35 1.11
CA CYS A 185 -9.50 -3.63 1.69
C CYS A 185 -9.25 -2.12 1.83
N ILE A 186 -8.05 -1.70 2.22
CA ILE A 186 -7.71 -0.27 2.42
C ILE A 186 -7.57 0.46 1.08
N THR A 187 -7.08 -0.21 0.03
CA THR A 187 -7.02 0.35 -1.33
C THR A 187 -8.38 0.44 -2.01
N MET A 188 -9.46 0.00 -1.33
CA MET A 188 -10.84 0.01 -1.82
C MET A 188 -11.07 -0.84 -3.07
N GLU A 189 -10.21 -1.81 -3.31
CA GLU A 189 -10.36 -2.80 -4.39
C GLU A 189 -10.89 -4.09 -3.77
N GLY A 190 -11.99 -4.66 -4.27
CA GLY A 190 -12.52 -5.93 -3.74
C GLY A 190 -12.95 -5.96 -2.25
N TRP A 191 -12.94 -4.84 -1.52
CA TRP A 191 -13.27 -4.83 -0.08
C TRP A 191 -14.68 -5.36 0.24
N THR A 192 -15.64 -5.10 -0.65
CA THR A 192 -17.02 -5.58 -0.51
C THR A 192 -17.10 -7.10 -0.64
N THR A 193 -16.32 -7.71 -1.53
CA THR A 193 -16.32 -9.16 -1.71
C THR A 193 -15.73 -9.85 -0.49
N VAL A 194 -14.65 -9.31 0.08
CA VAL A 194 -14.07 -9.77 1.36
C VAL A 194 -15.10 -9.66 2.49
N LEU A 195 -15.81 -8.53 2.60
CA LEU A 195 -16.86 -8.32 3.60
C LEU A 195 -17.97 -9.38 3.49
N TYR A 196 -18.48 -9.62 2.28
CA TYR A 196 -19.54 -10.63 2.07
C TYR A 196 -19.04 -12.05 2.33
N ASN A 197 -17.82 -12.38 1.91
CA ASN A 197 -17.20 -13.67 2.15
C ASN A 197 -17.05 -13.96 3.65
N VAL A 198 -16.49 -13.02 4.42
CA VAL A 198 -16.37 -13.14 5.88
C VAL A 198 -17.73 -13.21 6.55
N SER A 199 -18.69 -12.38 6.11
CA SER A 199 -20.06 -12.40 6.65
C SER A 199 -20.75 -13.74 6.43
N ARG A 200 -20.50 -14.44 5.32
CA ARG A 200 -21.09 -15.76 5.03
C ARG A 200 -20.37 -16.88 5.79
N ALA A 201 -19.05 -16.81 5.90
CA ALA A 201 -18.23 -17.78 6.61
C ALA A 201 -18.48 -17.78 8.13
N VAL A 202 -18.63 -16.60 8.74
CA VAL A 202 -18.83 -16.46 10.19
C VAL A 202 -20.32 -16.39 10.56
N GLY A 203 -21.16 -15.93 9.63
CA GLY A 203 -22.56 -15.59 9.87
C GLY A 203 -22.69 -14.26 10.63
N ARG A 204 -23.73 -13.46 10.32
CA ARG A 204 -24.05 -12.29 11.16
C ARG A 204 -24.35 -12.81 12.56
N GLY A 205 -23.67 -12.27 13.57
CA GLY A 205 -23.72 -12.70 14.98
C GLY A 205 -25.12 -12.69 15.59
N ARG A 206 -25.94 -13.69 15.25
CA ARG A 206 -27.19 -14.03 15.93
C ARG A 206 -26.98 -15.12 16.97
N ARG A 207 -25.73 -15.58 17.16
CA ARG A 207 -25.34 -16.64 18.12
C ARG A 207 -24.83 -16.16 19.48
N ARG A 208 -24.95 -14.87 19.82
CA ARG A 208 -24.80 -14.42 21.22
C ARG A 208 -25.98 -14.81 22.13
N ALA A 209 -27.10 -15.30 21.57
CA ALA A 209 -28.24 -15.74 22.38
C ALA A 209 -28.26 -17.25 22.69
N GLU A 210 -27.70 -18.10 21.81
CA GLU A 210 -27.84 -19.56 21.96
C GLU A 210 -26.56 -20.28 22.39
N THR A 211 -25.37 -19.72 22.15
CA THR A 211 -24.10 -20.44 22.42
C THR A 211 -23.47 -20.15 23.79
N CYS A 212 -23.85 -19.08 24.51
CA CYS A 212 -23.45 -18.92 25.94
C CYS A 212 -24.37 -19.75 26.87
N ARG A 213 -24.80 -20.96 26.48
CA ARG A 213 -25.53 -21.88 27.36
C ARG A 213 -24.69 -23.08 27.82
N GLU A 214 -23.52 -23.35 27.21
CA GLU A 214 -22.78 -24.60 27.49
C GLU A 214 -21.27 -24.49 27.74
N THR A 215 -20.66 -23.31 27.76
CA THR A 215 -19.23 -23.19 28.12
C THR A 215 -18.98 -22.21 29.26
N GLU A 216 -18.37 -22.71 30.33
CA GLU A 216 -18.00 -21.98 31.56
C GLU A 216 -17.11 -20.74 31.29
N ALA A 217 -16.51 -20.66 30.10
CA ALA A 217 -15.71 -19.52 29.64
C ALA A 217 -16.49 -18.19 29.50
N CYS A 218 -17.83 -18.19 29.36
CA CYS A 218 -18.60 -16.92 29.35
C CYS A 218 -18.71 -16.26 30.74
N ARG A 219 -18.36 -16.95 31.86
CA ARG A 219 -18.54 -16.39 33.22
C ARG A 219 -17.52 -15.29 33.56
N GLU A 220 -16.29 -15.38 33.05
CA GLU A 220 -15.26 -14.36 33.28
C GLU A 220 -15.44 -13.11 32.39
N VAL A 221 -15.81 -13.28 31.12
CA VAL A 221 -15.96 -12.13 30.20
C VAL A 221 -17.26 -11.36 30.45
N SER A 222 -18.35 -12.03 30.87
CA SER A 222 -19.60 -11.35 31.22
C SER A 222 -19.54 -10.58 32.55
N GLY A 223 -18.64 -10.96 33.47
CA GLY A 223 -18.43 -10.26 34.75
C GLY A 223 -17.82 -8.87 34.57
N VAL A 224 -16.90 -8.72 33.62
CA VAL A 224 -16.21 -7.45 33.35
C VAL A 224 -17.14 -6.44 32.64
N VAL A 225 -18.02 -6.91 31.76
CA VAL A 225 -18.94 -6.03 31.02
C VAL A 225 -20.16 -5.60 31.86
N SER A 226 -20.67 -6.46 32.74
CA SER A 226 -21.84 -6.10 33.58
C SER A 226 -21.53 -5.12 34.73
N LEU A 227 -20.28 -4.98 35.15
CA LEU A 227 -19.88 -3.99 36.17
C LEU A 227 -19.74 -2.56 35.61
N GLY A 228 -19.53 -2.40 34.31
CA GLY A 228 -19.38 -1.09 33.66
C GLY A 228 -20.70 -0.38 33.30
N ILE A 229 -21.84 -1.08 33.30
CA ILE A 229 -23.15 -0.50 32.88
C ILE A 229 -24.03 -0.10 34.08
N ARG A 230 -23.58 -0.31 35.33
CA ARG A 230 -24.34 0.07 36.54
C ARG A 230 -23.87 1.35 37.23
N GLN A 231 -22.95 2.11 36.63
CA GLN A 231 -22.44 3.38 37.19
C GLN A 231 -22.40 4.56 36.20
N GLY A 232 -23.24 4.53 35.15
CA GLY A 232 -23.51 5.68 34.28
C GLY A 232 -24.95 6.13 34.42
#